data_AF-E3LP55-F1
#
_entry.id   AF-E3LP55-F1
#
_cell.length_a   1.000
_cell.length_b   1.000
_cell.length_c   1.000
_cell.angle_alpha   90.00
_cell.angle_beta   90.00
_cell.angle_gamma   90.00
#
_symmetry.space_group_name_H-M   'P 1'
#
loop_
_entity.id
_entity.type
_entity.pdbx_description
1 polymer ?
#
loop_
_entity_poly.entity_id
_entity_poly.type
_entity_poly.pdbx_seq_one_letter_code
_entity_poly.pdbx_strand_id
1 'polypeptide(L)'
;MDVPTETCLAFNFTGCGDNWNNFETSQACYEQCLPVDHHKCPAASTIYKTITGKTACTDDCDCGTGRYCDIGQGHGHCCEQEIKDKVDSDYNPPCAPGQSSVKQKLNGITIQLLGKRCTHNFCPLGSNCYDGNFFASCCSSD
;
A
#
# COMPACT_ATOMS: atom_id res chain seq x y z
N MET A 1 -6.95 -8.70 4.60
CA MET A 1 -6.78 -7.40 3.91
C MET A 1 -7.42 -6.28 4.71
N ASP A 2 -6.77 -5.11 4.75
CA ASP A 2 -7.36 -3.86 5.21
C ASP A 2 -8.24 -3.29 4.09
N VAL A 3 -9.55 -3.23 4.32
CA VAL A 3 -10.52 -2.76 3.32
C VAL A 3 -10.29 -1.29 2.92
N PRO A 4 -10.03 -0.35 3.85
CA PRO A 4 -9.82 1.06 3.50
C PRO A 4 -8.71 1.32 2.48
N THR A 5 -7.64 0.54 2.49
CA THR A 5 -6.50 0.73 1.57
C THR A 5 -6.38 -0.37 0.52
N GLU A 6 -7.24 -1.40 0.60
CA GLU A 6 -7.15 -2.65 -0.16
C GLU A 6 -5.74 -3.25 -0.15
N THR A 7 -5.11 -3.26 1.03
CA THR A 7 -3.74 -3.76 1.19
C THR A 7 -3.70 -4.88 2.22
N CYS A 8 -2.88 -5.90 1.98
CA CYS A 8 -2.58 -6.91 2.99
C CYS A 8 -1.55 -6.36 3.97
N LEU A 9 -2.00 -6.06 5.20
CA LEU A 9 -1.18 -5.44 6.23
C LEU A 9 -0.86 -6.46 7.33
N ALA A 10 0.41 -6.56 7.69
CA ALA A 10 0.90 -7.44 8.73
C ALA A 10 0.50 -6.95 10.13
N PHE A 11 0.28 -7.90 11.01
CA PHE A 11 0.03 -7.70 12.44
C PHE A 11 0.58 -8.91 13.21
N ASN A 12 0.90 -8.71 14.49
CA ASN A 12 1.30 -9.82 15.35
C ASN A 12 0.06 -10.48 15.97
N PHE A 13 -0.21 -11.73 15.58
CA PHE A 13 -1.28 -12.53 16.16
C PHE A 13 -0.76 -13.37 17.33
N THR A 14 -1.38 -13.24 18.50
CA THR A 14 -0.94 -13.92 19.74
C THR A 14 -1.63 -15.27 19.99
N GLY A 15 -2.46 -15.75 19.05
CA GLY A 15 -3.02 -17.10 19.08
C GLY A 15 -4.44 -17.24 19.65
N CYS A 16 -5.16 -16.15 19.94
CA CYS A 16 -6.54 -16.20 20.43
C CYS A 16 -7.45 -15.23 19.67
N GLY A 17 -8.72 -15.61 19.48
CA GLY A 17 -9.71 -14.77 18.78
C GLY A 17 -9.52 -14.74 17.26
N ASP A 18 -9.05 -15.86 16.71
CA ASP A 18 -8.82 -15.98 15.28
C ASP A 18 -10.11 -15.77 14.48
N ASN A 19 -9.98 -15.19 13.29
CA ASN A 19 -11.07 -15.00 12.35
C ASN A 19 -10.55 -15.20 10.92
N TRP A 20 -11.44 -15.19 9.94
CA TRP A 20 -11.07 -15.48 8.55
C TRP A 20 -10.17 -14.41 7.89
N ASN A 21 -9.94 -13.26 8.53
CA ASN A 21 -9.03 -12.22 8.07
C ASN A 21 -7.66 -12.29 8.76
N ASN A 22 -7.12 -13.52 8.87
CA ASN A 22 -5.81 -13.82 9.42
C ASN A 22 -5.11 -14.83 8.51
N PHE A 23 -3.90 -14.50 8.06
CA PHE A 23 -3.16 -15.29 7.08
C PHE A 23 -1.72 -15.42 7.52
N GLU A 24 -1.16 -16.64 7.45
CA GLU A 24 0.24 -16.90 7.81
C GLU A 24 1.23 -16.17 6.89
N THR A 25 0.84 -15.90 5.64
CA THR A 25 1.70 -15.25 4.66
C THR A 25 0.96 -14.14 3.93
N SER A 26 1.71 -13.12 3.52
CA SER A 26 1.20 -12.08 2.61
C SER A 26 0.63 -12.70 1.33
N GLN A 27 1.29 -13.74 0.80
CA GLN A 27 0.80 -14.48 -0.37
C GLN A 27 -0.62 -14.99 -0.20
N ALA A 28 -0.91 -15.71 0.88
CA ALA A 28 -2.26 -16.21 1.14
C ALA A 28 -3.28 -15.06 1.26
N CYS A 29 -2.91 -13.93 1.87
CA CYS A 29 -3.78 -12.76 1.93
C CYS A 29 -4.06 -12.17 0.53
N TYR A 30 -3.02 -11.96 -0.29
CA TYR A 30 -3.17 -11.41 -1.64
C TYR A 30 -4.00 -12.34 -2.53
N GLU A 31 -3.74 -13.64 -2.50
CA GLU A 31 -4.47 -14.64 -3.29
C GLU A 31 -5.95 -14.76 -2.90
N GLN A 32 -6.28 -14.60 -1.62
CA GLN A 32 -7.65 -14.72 -1.13
C GLN A 32 -8.46 -13.43 -1.22
N CYS A 33 -7.83 -12.27 -1.03
CA CYS A 33 -8.55 -11.00 -0.91
C CYS A 33 -8.48 -10.11 -2.15
N LEU A 34 -7.44 -10.23 -2.97
CA LEU A 34 -7.18 -9.29 -4.04
C LEU A 34 -7.40 -9.97 -5.41
N PRO A 35 -8.42 -9.57 -6.21
CA PRO A 35 -8.63 -10.07 -7.58
C PRO A 35 -7.44 -9.80 -8.52
N VAL A 36 -7.50 -10.21 -9.79
CA VAL A 36 -6.37 -10.00 -10.74
C VAL A 36 -6.35 -8.57 -11.32
N ASP A 37 -7.46 -7.84 -11.24
CA ASP A 37 -7.63 -6.50 -11.81
C ASP A 37 -7.64 -5.42 -10.70
N HIS A 38 -6.45 -4.93 -10.34
CA HIS A 38 -6.21 -3.92 -9.28
C HIS A 38 -5.81 -2.56 -9.83
N HIS A 39 -6.25 -2.20 -11.03
CA HIS A 39 -5.92 -0.87 -11.55
C HIS A 39 -6.80 0.20 -10.87
N LYS A 40 -6.43 0.55 -9.62
CA LYS A 40 -7.13 1.49 -8.72
C LYS A 40 -6.20 2.59 -8.27
N CYS A 41 -6.77 3.72 -7.86
CA CYS A 41 -6.01 4.80 -7.23
C CYS A 41 -5.38 4.34 -5.90
N PRO A 42 -4.25 4.96 -5.49
CA PRO A 42 -3.57 4.64 -4.25
C PRO A 42 -4.51 4.65 -3.03
N ALA A 43 -4.26 3.74 -2.08
CA ALA A 43 -5.06 3.55 -0.87
C ALA A 43 -6.57 3.38 -1.14
N ALA A 44 -6.93 2.69 -2.23
CA ALA A 44 -8.30 2.46 -2.68
C ALA A 44 -9.14 3.76 -2.78
N SER A 45 -8.47 4.87 -3.08
CA SER A 45 -9.10 6.19 -3.17
C SER A 45 -9.98 6.34 -4.41
N THR A 46 -10.76 7.43 -4.43
CA THR A 46 -11.73 7.70 -5.49
C THR A 46 -11.04 7.84 -6.84
N ILE A 47 -11.55 7.13 -7.85
CA ILE A 47 -11.25 7.37 -9.26
C ILE A 47 -12.10 8.53 -9.77
N TYR A 48 -11.45 9.56 -10.29
CA TYR A 48 -12.10 10.73 -10.84
C TYR A 48 -12.26 10.63 -12.36
N LYS A 49 -13.29 11.31 -12.88
CA LYS A 49 -13.43 11.57 -14.31
C LYS A 49 -12.47 12.68 -14.74
N THR A 50 -12.13 12.70 -16.01
CA THR A 50 -11.36 13.77 -16.62
C THR A 50 -12.13 15.09 -16.60
N ILE A 51 -11.45 16.21 -16.87
CA ILE A 51 -12.04 17.54 -17.00
C ILE A 51 -13.08 17.62 -18.14
N THR A 52 -13.00 16.70 -19.11
CA THR A 52 -13.98 16.56 -20.20
C THR A 52 -15.09 15.55 -19.89
N GLY A 53 -15.12 14.98 -18.68
CA GLY A 53 -16.14 14.05 -18.21
C GLY A 53 -15.93 12.59 -18.64
N LYS A 54 -14.77 12.25 -19.20
CA LYS A 54 -14.42 10.87 -19.58
C LYS A 54 -13.94 10.07 -18.37
N THR A 55 -14.00 8.74 -18.47
CA THR A 55 -13.54 7.82 -17.41
C THR A 55 -12.05 7.47 -17.50
N ALA A 56 -11.42 7.73 -18.65
CA ALA A 56 -10.03 7.42 -18.93
C ALA A 56 -9.24 8.71 -19.22
N CYS A 57 -8.04 8.82 -18.64
CA CYS A 57 -7.05 9.85 -18.97
C CYS A 57 -5.90 9.24 -19.78
N THR A 58 -5.21 10.09 -20.54
CA THR A 58 -3.95 9.74 -21.22
C THR A 58 -2.74 10.40 -20.60
N ASP A 59 -2.93 11.56 -19.97
CA ASP A 59 -1.90 12.30 -19.24
C ASP A 59 -2.54 13.16 -18.14
N ASP A 60 -1.70 13.80 -17.31
CA ASP A 60 -2.15 14.58 -16.15
C ASP A 60 -3.04 15.77 -16.51
N CYS A 61 -2.95 16.31 -17.73
CA CYS A 61 -3.76 17.46 -18.16
C CYS A 61 -5.24 17.09 -18.23
N ASP A 62 -5.56 15.82 -18.47
CA ASP A 62 -6.95 15.34 -18.46
C ASP A 62 -7.57 15.40 -17.05
N CYS A 63 -6.77 15.37 -15.99
CA CYS A 63 -7.27 15.16 -14.63
C CYS A 63 -7.57 16.46 -13.85
N GLY A 64 -7.00 17.58 -14.31
CA GLY A 64 -7.16 18.89 -13.68
C GLY A 64 -6.30 19.05 -12.42
N THR A 65 -6.39 20.22 -11.79
CA THR A 65 -5.53 20.59 -10.66
C THR A 65 -5.69 19.66 -9.46
N GLY A 66 -4.56 19.26 -8.86
CA GLY A 66 -4.53 18.39 -7.67
C GLY A 66 -4.70 16.90 -7.96
N ARG A 67 -4.73 16.52 -9.25
CA ARG A 67 -4.86 15.13 -9.70
C ARG A 67 -3.80 14.79 -10.73
N TYR A 68 -3.52 13.50 -10.87
CA TYR A 68 -2.61 12.95 -11.85
C TYR A 68 -3.27 11.77 -12.57
N CYS A 69 -2.74 11.42 -13.73
CA CYS A 69 -3.18 10.26 -14.50
C CYS A 69 -2.38 9.02 -14.10
N ASP A 70 -3.03 8.11 -13.38
CA ASP A 70 -2.47 6.82 -12.99
C ASP A 70 -2.60 5.83 -14.15
N ILE A 71 -1.55 5.73 -14.95
CA ILE A 71 -1.50 4.89 -16.16
C ILE A 71 -1.08 3.47 -15.79
N GLY A 72 -1.93 2.49 -16.09
CA GLY A 72 -1.58 1.07 -16.00
C GLY A 72 -1.97 0.26 -17.23
N GLN A 73 -2.27 -1.02 -17.01
CA GLN A 73 -2.51 -2.01 -18.07
C GLN A 73 -3.89 -1.79 -18.72
N GLY A 74 -4.00 -0.83 -19.63
CA GLY A 74 -5.15 -0.63 -20.50
C GLY A 74 -5.53 0.84 -20.69
N HIS A 75 -5.93 1.52 -19.61
CA HIS A 75 -6.28 2.93 -19.62
C HIS A 75 -5.91 3.61 -18.31
N GLY A 76 -5.65 4.93 -18.35
CA GLY A 76 -5.32 5.70 -17.15
C GLY A 76 -6.55 6.15 -16.39
N HIS A 77 -6.42 6.31 -15.08
CA HIS A 77 -7.46 6.87 -14.21
C HIS A 77 -6.97 8.13 -13.50
N CYS A 78 -7.84 9.11 -13.32
CA CYS A 78 -7.47 10.30 -12.57
C CYS A 78 -7.54 10.04 -11.06
N CYS A 79 -6.41 10.22 -10.39
CA CYS A 79 -6.25 9.97 -8.96
C CYS A 79 -5.79 11.25 -8.23
N GLU A 80 -6.03 11.33 -6.93
CA GLU A 80 -5.58 12.47 -6.12
C GLU A 80 -4.07 12.44 -5.90
N GLN A 81 -3.40 13.57 -6.22
CA GLN A 81 -1.96 13.70 -6.04
C GLN A 81 -1.57 13.63 -4.55
N GLU A 82 -2.33 14.28 -3.67
CA GLU A 82 -2.00 14.30 -2.23
C GLU A 82 -2.05 12.90 -1.60
N ILE A 83 -2.99 12.05 -2.03
CA ILE A 83 -3.08 10.66 -1.55
C ILE A 83 -1.89 9.86 -2.05
N LYS A 84 -1.51 10.03 -3.32
CA LYS A 84 -0.30 9.41 -3.88
C LYS A 84 0.95 9.80 -3.09
N ASP A 85 1.14 11.09 -2.82
CA ASP A 85 2.30 11.60 -2.10
C ASP A 85 2.38 11.04 -0.67
N LYS A 86 1.24 10.93 0.02
CA LYS A 86 1.15 10.31 1.34
C LYS A 86 1.47 8.83 1.31
N VAL A 87 0.92 8.08 0.36
CA VAL A 87 1.24 6.67 0.18
C VAL A 87 2.73 6.48 -0.12
N ASP A 88 3.29 7.26 -1.04
CA ASP A 88 4.71 7.23 -1.38
C ASP A 88 5.59 7.52 -0.15
N SER A 89 5.17 8.45 0.71
CA SER A 89 5.90 8.75 1.95
C SER A 89 5.89 7.57 2.94
N ASP A 90 4.81 6.79 2.99
CA ASP A 90 4.72 5.61 3.87
C ASP A 90 5.59 4.45 3.38
N TYR A 91 5.75 4.32 2.06
CA TYR A 91 6.70 3.38 1.43
C TYR A 91 8.17 3.83 1.57
N ASN A 92 8.41 5.12 1.83
CA ASN A 92 9.74 5.68 2.05
C ASN A 92 9.92 6.14 3.51
N PRO A 93 9.91 5.21 4.48
CA PRO A 93 10.03 5.55 5.90
C PRO A 93 11.38 6.21 6.20
N PRO A 94 11.47 7.04 7.25
CA PRO A 94 12.69 7.75 7.62
C PRO A 94 13.69 6.82 8.34
N CYS A 95 14.20 5.82 7.62
CA CYS A 95 15.21 4.91 8.13
C CYS A 95 16.51 5.66 8.45
N ALA A 96 17.14 5.30 9.57
CA ALA A 96 18.42 5.89 9.95
C ALA A 96 19.53 5.52 8.94
N PRO A 97 20.64 6.28 8.86
CA PRO A 97 21.76 5.91 8.01
C PRO A 97 22.24 4.47 8.28
N GLY A 98 22.35 3.65 7.22
CA GLY A 98 22.69 2.23 7.33
C GLY A 98 21.51 1.31 7.65
N GLN A 99 20.28 1.82 7.66
CA GLN A 99 19.06 1.02 7.69
C GLN A 99 18.29 1.12 6.38
N SER A 100 17.57 0.04 6.06
CA SER A 100 16.69 -0.07 4.90
C SER A 100 15.28 -0.47 5.35
N SER A 101 14.28 -0.18 4.51
CA SER A 101 12.92 -0.68 4.76
C SER A 101 12.92 -2.21 4.71
N VAL A 102 12.24 -2.84 5.68
CA VAL A 102 12.13 -4.30 5.74
C VAL A 102 11.29 -4.79 4.58
N LYS A 103 11.78 -5.81 3.88
CA LYS A 103 11.14 -6.41 2.71
C LYS A 103 10.86 -7.89 2.94
N GLN A 104 9.88 -8.41 2.23
CA GLN A 104 9.47 -9.81 2.20
C GLN A 104 9.29 -10.28 0.76
N LYS A 105 9.31 -11.59 0.52
CA LYS A 105 9.06 -12.16 -0.80
C LYS A 105 7.58 -12.52 -0.97
N LEU A 106 7.02 -12.16 -2.11
CA LEU A 106 5.68 -12.49 -2.58
C LEU A 106 5.81 -13.10 -3.98
N ASN A 107 5.64 -14.42 -4.13
CA ASN A 107 5.77 -15.11 -5.43
C ASN A 107 7.07 -14.78 -6.21
N GLY A 108 8.19 -14.64 -5.50
CA GLY A 108 9.49 -14.26 -6.08
C GLY A 108 9.71 -12.76 -6.30
N ILE A 109 8.67 -11.94 -6.11
CA ILE A 109 8.75 -10.47 -6.11
C ILE A 109 9.07 -10.00 -4.69
N THR A 110 10.01 -9.08 -4.56
CA THR A 110 10.32 -8.45 -3.26
C THR A 110 9.38 -7.28 -3.03
N ILE A 111 8.58 -7.34 -1.97
CA ILE A 111 7.67 -6.27 -1.53
C ILE A 111 8.06 -5.76 -0.15
N GLN A 112 7.66 -4.55 0.21
CA GLN A 112 7.88 -4.02 1.56
C GLN A 112 6.94 -4.69 2.58
N LEU A 113 7.46 -4.94 3.78
CA LEU A 113 6.63 -5.36 4.91
C LEU A 113 5.90 -4.14 5.46
N LEU A 114 4.59 -4.11 5.30
CA LEU A 114 3.72 -3.05 5.78
C LEU A 114 2.77 -3.57 6.85
N GLY A 115 2.46 -2.72 7.82
CA GLY A 115 1.39 -2.93 8.79
C GLY A 115 0.46 -1.72 8.81
N LYS A 116 -0.62 -1.80 9.59
CA LYS A 116 -1.55 -0.68 9.74
C LYS A 116 -1.05 0.37 10.72
N ARG A 117 -0.51 -0.09 11.84
CA ARG A 117 0.03 0.73 12.92
C ARG A 117 1.20 0.02 13.59
N CYS A 118 2.15 0.78 14.12
CA CYS A 118 3.24 0.21 14.91
C CYS A 118 2.77 -0.52 16.16
N THR A 119 1.63 -0.11 16.72
CA THR A 119 0.99 -0.78 17.86
C THR A 119 0.54 -2.21 17.57
N HIS A 120 0.50 -2.63 16.30
CA HIS A 120 0.23 -4.02 15.92
C HIS A 120 1.46 -4.94 16.01
N ASN A 121 2.63 -4.40 16.39
CA ASN A 121 3.85 -5.15 16.71
C ASN A 121 4.33 -6.11 15.60
N PHE A 122 4.14 -5.74 14.34
CA PHE A 122 4.42 -6.59 13.18
C PHE A 122 5.88 -6.54 12.69
N CYS A 123 6.66 -5.55 13.14
CA CYS A 123 8.05 -5.43 12.73
C CYS A 123 8.91 -6.56 13.34
N PRO A 124 9.90 -7.09 12.59
CA PRO A 124 10.83 -8.08 13.11
C PRO A 124 11.62 -7.57 14.33
N LEU A 125 12.12 -8.51 15.13
CA LEU A 125 12.95 -8.19 16.28
C LEU A 125 14.20 -7.40 15.86
N GLY A 126 14.50 -6.30 16.56
CA GLY A 126 15.62 -5.43 16.24
C GLY A 126 15.34 -4.39 15.15
N SER A 127 14.15 -4.38 14.56
CA SER A 127 13.70 -3.34 13.64
C SER A 127 13.02 -2.18 14.37
N ASN A 128 13.12 -0.97 13.82
CA ASN A 128 12.34 0.19 14.24
C ASN A 128 11.04 0.27 13.42
N CYS A 129 9.96 0.75 14.02
CA CYS A 129 8.69 0.97 13.33
C CYS A 129 8.36 2.46 13.23
N TYR A 130 7.76 2.85 12.10
CA TYR A 130 7.29 4.21 11.84
C TYR A 130 5.83 4.17 11.37
N ASP A 131 4.94 4.87 12.09
CA ASP A 131 3.57 5.10 11.65
C ASP A 131 3.55 6.15 10.53
N GLY A 132 2.94 5.82 9.40
CA GLY A 132 2.67 6.74 8.29
C GLY A 132 1.22 7.23 8.26
N ASN A 133 0.80 7.67 7.07
CA ASN A 133 -0.54 8.19 6.79
C ASN A 133 -1.57 7.06 6.69
N PHE A 134 -1.23 6.03 5.92
CA PHE A 134 -2.00 4.83 5.61
C PHE A 134 -1.31 3.57 6.13
N PHE A 135 0.01 3.52 6.03
CA PHE A 135 0.80 2.34 6.39
C PHE A 135 1.86 2.65 7.44
N ALA A 136 2.09 1.68 8.31
CA ALA A 136 3.27 1.62 9.14
C ALA A 136 4.34 0.78 8.44
N SER A 137 5.59 1.21 8.57
CA SER A 137 6.75 0.62 7.92
C SER A 137 7.86 0.31 8.92
N CYS A 138 8.64 -0.73 8.64
CA CYS A 138 9.76 -1.14 9.48
C CYS A 138 11.09 -0.77 8.82
N CYS A 139 12.06 -0.32 9.61
CA CYS A 139 13.45 -0.15 9.19
C CYS A 139 14.35 -1.09 9.98
N SER A 140 15.27 -1.76 9.30
CA SER A 140 16.28 -2.62 9.91
C SER A 140 17.65 -2.36 9.28
N SER A 141 18.71 -2.62 10.03
CA SER A 141 20.03 -2.81 9.44
C SER A 141 20.03 -4.10 8.62
N ASP A 142 20.74 -4.08 7.50
CA ASP A 142 21.00 -5.26 6.66
C ASP A 142 21.91 -6.27 7.37
#